data_AF-A0A0R2ZDB2-F1
#
_entry.id   AF-A0A0R2ZDB2-F1
#
_cell.length_a   1.000
_cell.length_b   1.000
_cell.length_c   1.000
_cell.angle_alpha   90.00
_cell.angle_beta   90.00
_cell.angle_gamma   90.00
#
_symmetry.space_group_name_H-M   'P 1'
#
loop_
_entity.id
_entity.type
_entity.pdbx_description
1 polymer ?
#
loop_
_entity_poly.entity_id
_entity_poly.type
_entity_poly.pdbx_seq_one_letter_code
_entity_poly.pdbx_strand_id
1 'polypeptide(L)'
;MGHTFYVGDLKTWVHNTGTCALPPGFFGSEGLAVNGVCEVAITGETASTSLGKRVHKTQADLRRESGLLSTVEQAIADQFGNPILVPKRVDLKTGEAQPGANFQKAIPDAANFDRRLIVDDKPLGRPIAKDRHEIIRFIEAFRQREGVLPETIGIQRYAPKTGLPGKTELYSPYDFLPKK
;
A
#
# COMPACT_ATOMS: atom_id res chain seq x y z
N MET A 1 -21.01 20.10 -16.14
CA MET A 1 -22.32 20.12 -15.45
C MET A 1 -22.05 19.71 -14.01
N GLY A 2 -22.10 20.67 -13.08
CA GLY A 2 -21.82 20.45 -11.65
C GLY A 2 -23.10 20.14 -10.88
N HIS A 3 -23.03 19.23 -9.92
CA HIS A 3 -24.08 19.02 -8.93
C HIS A 3 -23.83 19.94 -7.73
N THR A 4 -24.87 20.64 -7.30
CA THR A 4 -24.87 21.57 -6.16
C THR A 4 -25.41 20.87 -4.93
N PHE A 5 -24.72 20.96 -3.80
CA PHE A 5 -25.26 20.66 -2.48
C PHE A 5 -25.05 21.88 -1.59
N TYR A 6 -26.08 22.26 -0.84
CA TYR A 6 -26.03 23.36 0.12
C TYR A 6 -25.68 22.82 1.52
N VAL A 7 -24.61 23.36 2.11
CA VAL A 7 -24.36 23.30 3.56
C VAL A 7 -24.06 24.73 4.00
N GLY A 8 -24.65 25.11 5.12
CA GLY A 8 -24.84 26.49 5.57
C GLY A 8 -23.57 27.34 5.68
N ASP A 9 -23.75 28.60 5.31
CA ASP A 9 -23.13 29.82 5.81
C ASP A 9 -21.70 29.72 6.38
N LEU A 10 -20.72 29.53 5.48
CA LEU A 10 -19.58 30.43 5.38
C LEU A 10 -18.88 30.25 4.03
N LYS A 11 -19.01 31.25 3.15
CA LYS A 11 -18.34 31.30 1.84
C LYS A 11 -16.84 31.55 2.05
N THR A 12 -16.03 30.50 2.04
CA THR A 12 -14.60 30.63 1.74
C THR A 12 -14.28 29.83 0.48
N TRP A 13 -14.02 30.57 -0.60
CA TRP A 13 -13.49 30.04 -1.85
C TRP A 13 -12.09 29.45 -1.60
N VAL A 14 -11.97 28.12 -1.60
CA VAL A 14 -10.66 27.47 -1.64
C VAL A 14 -10.33 27.25 -3.11
N HIS A 15 -9.51 28.14 -3.67
CA HIS A 15 -8.80 27.87 -4.90
C HIS A 15 -7.67 26.89 -4.57
N ASN A 16 -7.79 25.62 -4.99
CA ASN A 16 -6.68 24.69 -4.97
C ASN A 16 -5.75 25.02 -6.15
N THR A 17 -5.01 26.11 -6.02
CA THR A 17 -3.87 26.45 -6.87
C THR A 17 -2.66 26.63 -5.95
N GLY A 18 -2.23 25.51 -5.36
CA GLY A 18 -0.97 25.41 -4.63
C GLY A 18 -0.04 24.47 -5.37
N THR A 19 1.20 24.89 -5.58
CA THR A 19 2.28 24.10 -6.18
C THR A 19 2.38 22.71 -5.59
N CYS A 20 2.52 21.72 -6.47
CA CYS A 20 2.72 20.30 -6.20
C CYS A 20 4.04 20.05 -5.44
N ALA A 21 4.08 20.39 -4.16
CA ALA A 21 5.16 20.02 -3.26
C ALA A 21 4.55 19.16 -2.14
N LEU A 22 5.08 17.94 -1.99
CA LEU A 22 4.74 17.07 -0.86
C LEU A 22 5.08 17.81 0.44
N PRO A 23 4.22 17.74 1.47
CA PRO A 23 4.52 18.36 2.76
C PRO A 23 5.83 17.78 3.33
N PRO A 24 6.68 18.61 3.95
CA PRO A 24 7.84 18.12 4.71
C PRO A 24 7.38 17.07 5.73
N GLY A 25 8.01 15.89 5.75
CA GLY A 25 7.61 14.79 6.62
C GLY A 25 6.86 13.64 5.94
N PHE A 26 6.45 13.76 4.67
CA PHE A 26 5.84 12.64 3.93
C PHE A 26 6.78 11.41 3.83
N PHE A 27 8.09 11.62 3.92
CA PHE A 27 9.12 10.57 4.04
C PHE A 27 10.04 10.74 5.28
N GLY A 28 9.68 11.61 6.24
CA GLY A 28 10.57 12.07 7.31
C GLY A 28 10.35 11.36 8.64
N SER A 29 11.44 11.22 9.41
CA SER A 29 11.57 10.41 10.63
C SER A 29 11.26 11.13 11.94
N GLU A 30 10.37 12.11 11.97
CA GLU A 30 10.11 12.90 13.18
C GLU A 30 8.66 12.75 13.66
N GLY A 31 8.50 12.09 14.82
CA GLY A 31 7.25 12.09 15.58
C GLY A 31 6.64 10.72 15.90
N LEU A 32 7.35 9.83 16.58
CA LEU A 32 6.73 8.65 17.22
C LEU A 32 6.72 8.83 18.74
N ALA A 33 5.68 9.52 19.24
CA ALA A 33 5.28 9.42 20.63
C ALA A 33 4.53 8.10 20.82
N VAL A 34 5.15 7.18 21.57
CA VAL A 34 4.59 5.90 22.01
C VAL A 34 3.42 6.17 22.96
N ASN A 35 2.19 5.89 22.52
CA ASN A 35 1.07 5.67 23.43
C ASN A 35 0.57 4.23 23.29
N GLY A 36 0.72 3.49 24.39
CA GLY A 36 0.47 2.06 24.49
C GLY A 36 -0.98 1.70 24.24
N VAL A 37 -1.17 0.60 23.51
CA VAL A 37 -2.46 -0.08 23.39
C VAL A 37 -2.25 -1.54 23.76
N CYS A 38 -3.13 -2.03 24.65
CA CYS A 38 -3.09 -3.35 25.27
C CYS A 38 -3.06 -4.51 24.26
N GLU A 39 -2.16 -5.46 24.51
CA GLU A 39 -1.85 -6.60 23.65
C GLU A 39 -2.81 -7.77 23.95
N VAL A 40 -3.61 -8.19 22.98
CA VAL A 40 -4.23 -9.52 23.01
C VAL A 40 -3.20 -10.50 22.45
N ALA A 41 -2.52 -11.22 23.33
CA ALA A 41 -1.57 -12.26 22.92
C ALA A 41 -2.32 -13.41 22.25
N ILE A 42 -2.17 -13.55 20.93
CA ILE A 42 -2.68 -14.70 20.18
C ILE A 42 -1.69 -15.85 20.34
N THR A 43 -2.17 -17.00 20.82
CA THR A 43 -1.36 -18.19 21.10
C THR A 43 -0.59 -18.63 19.86
N GLY A 44 0.75 -18.71 19.95
CA GLY A 44 1.64 -19.12 18.85
C GLY A 44 2.25 -17.99 18.02
N GLU A 45 1.97 -16.73 18.36
CA GLU A 45 2.58 -15.58 17.67
C GLU A 45 4.00 -15.29 18.19
N THR A 46 4.97 -15.16 17.26
CA THR A 46 6.33 -14.75 17.61
C THR A 46 6.39 -13.24 17.82
N ALA A 47 7.31 -12.77 18.68
CA ALA A 47 7.53 -11.34 18.92
C ALA A 47 7.78 -10.54 17.61
N SER A 48 8.44 -11.15 16.62
CA SER A 48 8.66 -10.55 15.29
C SER A 48 7.37 -10.35 14.50
N THR A 49 6.41 -11.27 14.63
CA THR A 49 5.11 -11.19 13.95
C THR A 49 4.23 -10.13 14.63
N SER A 50 4.19 -10.12 15.96
CA SER A 50 3.44 -9.12 16.73
C SER A 50 3.97 -7.70 16.47
N LEU A 51 5.30 -7.53 16.45
CA LEU A 51 5.92 -6.25 16.12
C LEU A 51 5.58 -5.81 14.69
N GLY A 52 5.67 -6.72 13.72
CA GLY A 52 5.27 -6.44 12.34
C GLY A 52 3.84 -5.90 12.28
N LYS A 53 2.87 -6.63 12.81
CA LYS A 53 1.46 -6.19 12.83
C LYS A 53 1.27 -4.81 13.44
N ARG A 54 1.98 -4.49 14.53
CA ARG A 54 1.95 -3.14 15.13
C ARG A 54 2.47 -2.08 14.17
N VAL A 55 3.59 -2.33 13.51
CA VAL A 55 4.17 -1.38 12.53
C VAL A 55 3.20 -1.14 11.37
N HIS A 56 2.68 -2.21 10.75
CA HIS A 56 1.71 -2.10 9.66
C HIS A 56 0.48 -1.30 10.09
N LYS A 57 -0.08 -1.58 11.27
CA LYS A 57 -1.22 -0.84 11.83
C LYS A 57 -0.90 0.65 12.02
N THR A 58 0.20 0.99 12.70
CA THR A 58 0.59 2.39 12.91
C THR A 58 0.77 3.12 11.58
N GLN A 59 1.42 2.49 10.60
CA GLN A 59 1.60 3.08 9.28
C GLN A 59 0.28 3.25 8.53
N ALA A 60 -0.63 2.28 8.65
CA ALA A 60 -1.96 2.38 8.07
C ALA A 60 -2.75 3.56 8.65
N ASP A 61 -2.69 3.77 9.97
CA ASP A 61 -3.36 4.88 10.63
C ASP A 61 -2.79 6.24 10.15
N LEU A 62 -1.46 6.38 10.10
CA LEU A 62 -0.80 7.58 9.56
C LEU A 62 -1.18 7.86 8.10
N ARG A 63 -1.31 6.80 7.27
CA ARG A 63 -1.71 6.93 5.87
C ARG A 63 -3.16 7.35 5.73
N ARG A 64 -4.06 6.81 6.56
CA ARG A 64 -5.47 7.23 6.60
C ARG A 64 -5.59 8.68 7.00
N GLU A 65 -4.86 9.10 8.04
CA GLU A 65 -4.83 10.49 8.52
C GLU A 65 -4.29 11.46 7.46
N SER A 66 -3.31 11.02 6.64
CA SER A 66 -2.75 11.87 5.59
C SER A 66 -3.75 12.28 4.50
N GLY A 67 -4.76 11.45 4.22
CA GLY A 67 -5.69 11.66 3.11
C GLY A 67 -5.05 11.58 1.71
N LEU A 68 -3.78 11.17 1.60
CA LEU A 68 -3.03 11.19 0.35
C LEU A 68 -3.15 9.91 -0.48
N LEU A 69 -3.69 8.83 0.09
CA LEU A 69 -3.75 7.52 -0.57
C LEU A 69 -5.19 7.14 -0.88
N SER A 70 -5.38 6.51 -2.05
CA SER A 70 -6.70 6.09 -2.52
C SER A 70 -7.24 4.88 -1.75
N THR A 71 -6.34 4.02 -1.27
CA THR A 71 -6.67 2.85 -0.44
C THR A 71 -5.55 2.57 0.56
N VAL A 72 -5.93 2.11 1.76
CA VAL A 72 -5.01 1.74 2.86
C VAL A 72 -5.53 0.47 3.52
N GLU A 73 -4.75 -0.62 3.47
CA GLU A 73 -5.11 -1.97 3.94
C GLU A 73 -6.47 -2.48 3.42
N GLN A 74 -6.89 -2.05 2.23
CA GLN A 74 -8.13 -2.51 1.61
C GLN A 74 -7.85 -3.15 0.24
N ALA A 75 -8.73 -4.06 -0.14
CA ALA A 75 -8.64 -4.70 -1.44
C ALA A 75 -8.76 -3.67 -2.56
N ILE A 76 -7.90 -3.79 -3.57
CA ILE A 76 -8.09 -3.06 -4.82
C ILE A 76 -9.39 -3.57 -5.45
N ALA A 77 -10.34 -2.66 -5.63
CA ALA A 77 -11.65 -2.95 -6.21
C ALA A 77 -11.73 -2.45 -7.66
N ASP A 78 -12.63 -3.01 -8.45
CA ASP A 78 -12.97 -2.52 -9.78
C ASP A 78 -13.75 -1.19 -9.71
N GLN A 79 -14.17 -0.68 -10.88
CA GLN A 79 -14.95 0.56 -10.98
C GLN A 79 -16.35 0.46 -10.32
N PHE A 80 -16.84 -0.74 -10.08
CA PHE A 80 -18.12 -1.02 -9.42
C PHE A 80 -17.96 -1.25 -7.91
N GLY A 81 -16.74 -1.21 -7.38
CA GLY A 81 -16.43 -1.45 -5.97
C GLY A 81 -16.29 -2.93 -5.61
N ASN A 82 -16.30 -3.86 -6.56
CA ASN A 82 -16.07 -5.28 -6.29
C ASN A 82 -14.57 -5.56 -6.12
N PRO A 83 -14.14 -6.31 -5.10
CA PRO A 83 -12.74 -6.67 -4.93
C PRO A 83 -12.19 -7.46 -6.12
N ILE A 84 -11.07 -7.01 -6.68
CA ILE A 84 -10.40 -7.69 -7.78
C ILE A 84 -9.73 -8.96 -7.24
N LEU A 85 -10.08 -10.09 -7.85
CA LEU A 85 -9.51 -11.39 -7.53
C LEU A 85 -8.38 -11.72 -8.50
N VAL A 86 -7.20 -11.99 -7.94
CA VAL A 86 -6.00 -12.32 -8.70
C VAL A 86 -5.48 -13.70 -8.29
N PRO A 87 -4.79 -14.42 -9.20
CA PRO A 87 -4.19 -15.71 -8.88
C PRO A 87 -3.22 -15.58 -7.71
N LYS A 88 -3.34 -16.46 -6.72
CA LYS A 88 -2.45 -16.49 -5.55
C LYS A 88 -0.99 -16.76 -5.97
N ARG A 89 -0.81 -17.61 -6.97
CA ARG A 89 0.47 -17.98 -7.56
C ARG A 89 0.42 -17.81 -9.07
N VAL A 90 1.52 -17.31 -9.60
CA VAL A 90 1.75 -17.16 -11.03
C VAL A 90 3.05 -17.85 -11.42
N ASP A 91 3.19 -18.27 -12.66
CA ASP A 91 4.50 -18.61 -13.20
C ASP A 91 5.35 -17.34 -13.26
N LEU A 92 6.55 -17.40 -12.68
CA LEU A 92 7.42 -16.22 -12.57
C LEU A 92 8.17 -15.85 -13.86
N LYS A 93 8.11 -16.72 -14.88
CA LYS A 93 8.67 -16.53 -16.22
C LYS A 93 7.62 -16.04 -17.21
N THR A 94 6.37 -16.49 -17.09
CA THR A 94 5.29 -16.08 -18.03
C THR A 94 4.35 -15.03 -17.44
N GLY A 95 4.23 -14.97 -16.10
CA GLY A 95 3.29 -14.10 -15.39
C GLY A 95 1.86 -14.66 -15.35
N GLU A 96 1.63 -15.83 -15.93
CA GLU A 96 0.31 -16.46 -16.01
C GLU A 96 -0.05 -17.19 -14.73
N ALA A 97 -1.34 -17.38 -14.49
CA ALA A 97 -1.82 -18.18 -13.36
C ALA A 97 -1.26 -19.62 -13.46
N GLN A 98 -0.77 -20.15 -12.33
CA GLN A 98 -0.40 -21.57 -12.30
C GLN A 98 -1.66 -22.45 -12.46
N PRO A 99 -1.56 -23.64 -13.08
CA PRO A 99 -2.68 -24.58 -13.15
C PRO A 99 -3.24 -24.87 -11.75
N GLY A 100 -4.55 -24.71 -11.57
CA GLY A 100 -5.23 -24.89 -10.28
C GLY A 100 -4.96 -23.78 -9.25
N ALA A 101 -4.48 -22.60 -9.67
CA ALA A 101 -4.27 -21.50 -8.75
C ALA A 101 -5.57 -21.02 -8.10
N ASN A 102 -5.60 -21.02 -6.77
CA ASN A 102 -6.63 -20.33 -6.01
C ASN A 102 -6.54 -18.81 -6.24
N PHE A 103 -7.68 -18.15 -6.26
CA PHE A 103 -7.76 -16.69 -6.38
C PHE A 103 -7.87 -16.04 -5.00
N GLN A 104 -7.36 -14.82 -4.87
CA GLN A 104 -7.46 -14.05 -3.65
C GLN A 104 -7.55 -12.55 -3.95
N LYS A 105 -8.02 -11.79 -2.96
CA LYS A 105 -8.05 -10.32 -3.02
C LYS A 105 -6.61 -9.78 -2.98
N ALA A 106 -6.36 -8.75 -3.77
CA ALA A 106 -5.12 -7.98 -3.72
C ALA A 106 -5.26 -6.84 -2.69
N ILE A 107 -4.67 -7.01 -1.51
CA ILE A 107 -4.71 -6.05 -0.41
C ILE A 107 -3.28 -5.53 -0.17
N PRO A 108 -2.85 -4.44 -0.83
CA PRO A 108 -1.59 -3.79 -0.48
C PRO A 108 -1.73 -3.06 0.86
N ASP A 109 -0.60 -2.73 1.49
CA ASP A 109 -0.62 -1.86 2.66
C ASP A 109 -1.19 -0.48 2.29
N ALA A 110 -0.87 0.02 1.09
CA ALA A 110 -1.56 1.15 0.50
C ALA A 110 -1.40 1.27 -1.01
N ALA A 111 -2.28 2.05 -1.66
CA ALA A 111 -2.08 2.47 -3.05
C ALA A 111 -2.67 3.85 -3.30
N ASN A 112 -2.09 4.55 -4.28
CA ASN A 112 -2.63 5.77 -4.86
C ASN A 112 -2.78 5.56 -6.37
N PHE A 113 -4.02 5.62 -6.85
CA PHE A 113 -4.34 5.33 -8.25
C PHE A 113 -3.91 6.48 -9.17
N ASP A 114 -4.15 7.73 -8.76
CA ASP A 114 -3.80 8.94 -9.52
C ASP A 114 -2.28 9.06 -9.75
N ARG A 115 -1.48 8.73 -8.73
CA ARG A 115 -0.01 8.73 -8.75
C ARG A 115 0.60 7.42 -9.23
N ARG A 116 -0.23 6.44 -9.58
CA ARG A 116 0.19 5.10 -10.02
C ARG A 116 1.20 4.47 -9.06
N LEU A 117 0.91 4.55 -7.77
CA LEU A 117 1.80 4.12 -6.68
C LEU A 117 1.18 2.98 -5.88
N ILE A 118 1.97 1.95 -5.60
CA ILE A 118 1.67 0.90 -4.63
C ILE A 118 2.72 0.97 -3.52
N VAL A 119 2.29 0.89 -2.26
CA VAL A 119 3.15 0.90 -1.09
C VAL A 119 2.98 -0.39 -0.30
N ASP A 120 4.10 -0.95 0.13
CA ASP A 120 4.15 -2.16 0.94
C ASP A 120 5.27 -2.05 2.00
N ASP A 121 4.97 -2.41 3.24
CA ASP A 121 5.87 -2.36 4.38
C ASP A 121 6.58 -3.69 4.55
N LYS A 122 7.92 -3.67 4.59
CA LYS A 122 8.72 -4.89 4.79
C LYS A 122 9.86 -4.66 5.79
N PRO A 123 10.23 -5.66 6.60
CA PRO A 123 11.35 -5.51 7.51
C PRO A 123 12.67 -5.29 6.74
N LEU A 124 13.56 -4.49 7.31
CA LEU A 124 14.89 -4.23 6.78
C LEU A 124 15.67 -5.54 6.66
N GLY A 125 16.34 -5.75 5.54
CA GLY A 125 17.11 -6.96 5.24
C GLY A 125 16.29 -8.12 4.67
N ARG A 126 14.96 -8.02 4.57
CA ARG A 126 14.14 -9.04 3.88
C ARG A 126 14.36 -8.97 2.37
N PRO A 127 14.82 -10.05 1.71
CA PRO A 127 15.01 -10.06 0.27
C PRO A 127 13.67 -9.88 -0.45
N ILE A 128 13.61 -8.91 -1.37
CA ILE A 128 12.37 -8.56 -2.10
C ILE A 128 11.84 -9.72 -2.95
N ALA A 129 12.72 -10.63 -3.39
CA ALA A 129 12.34 -11.84 -4.12
C ALA A 129 11.35 -12.73 -3.36
N LYS A 130 11.33 -12.71 -2.02
CA LYS A 130 10.38 -13.48 -1.21
C LYS A 130 8.94 -12.97 -1.35
N ASP A 131 8.77 -11.71 -1.71
CA ASP A 131 7.48 -11.04 -1.79
C ASP A 131 7.04 -10.82 -3.24
N ARG A 132 7.78 -11.37 -4.21
CA ARG A 132 7.53 -11.17 -5.65
C ARG A 132 6.12 -11.57 -6.09
N HIS A 133 5.60 -12.70 -5.62
CA HIS A 133 4.22 -13.10 -5.94
C HIS A 133 3.19 -12.12 -5.37
N GLU A 134 3.45 -11.56 -4.20
CA GLU A 134 2.58 -10.58 -3.58
C GLU A 134 2.54 -9.28 -4.36
N ILE A 135 3.70 -8.75 -4.70
CA ILE A 135 3.79 -7.53 -5.50
C ILE A 135 3.19 -7.72 -6.90
N ILE A 136 3.41 -8.87 -7.56
CA ILE A 136 2.78 -9.17 -8.87
C ILE A 136 1.25 -9.12 -8.76
N ARG A 137 0.67 -9.66 -7.68
CA ARG A 137 -0.78 -9.61 -7.46
C ARG A 137 -1.29 -8.18 -7.33
N PHE A 138 -0.56 -7.31 -6.64
CA PHE A 138 -0.94 -5.91 -6.51
C PHE A 138 -0.83 -5.18 -7.85
N ILE A 139 0.26 -5.41 -8.60
CA ILE A 139 0.45 -4.86 -9.95
C ILE A 139 -0.70 -5.29 -10.88
N GLU A 140 -1.08 -6.58 -10.83
CA GLU A 140 -2.14 -7.12 -11.68
C GLU A 140 -3.51 -6.52 -11.33
N ALA A 141 -3.84 -6.45 -10.03
CA ALA A 141 -5.10 -5.85 -9.61
C ALA A 141 -5.16 -4.34 -9.94
N PHE A 142 -4.04 -3.62 -9.77
CA PHE A 142 -3.93 -2.23 -10.18
C PHE A 142 -4.17 -2.08 -11.70
N ARG A 143 -3.54 -2.94 -12.51
CA ARG A 143 -3.73 -2.96 -13.97
C ARG A 143 -5.17 -3.21 -14.38
N GLN A 144 -5.84 -4.17 -13.74
CA GLN A 144 -7.24 -4.47 -14.03
C GLN A 144 -8.18 -3.32 -13.68
N ARG A 145 -7.87 -2.56 -12.63
CA ARG A 145 -8.65 -1.38 -12.22
C ARG A 145 -8.43 -0.17 -13.13
N GLU A 146 -7.17 0.22 -13.33
CA GLU A 146 -6.79 1.49 -13.97
C GLU A 146 -6.52 1.34 -15.48
N GLY A 147 -6.47 0.11 -16.00
CA GLY A 147 -6.11 -0.18 -17.39
C GLY A 147 -4.62 0.02 -17.70
N VAL A 148 -3.82 0.48 -16.73
CA VAL A 148 -2.39 0.76 -16.86
C VAL A 148 -1.63 0.18 -15.67
N LEU A 149 -0.34 -0.11 -15.83
CA LEU A 149 0.51 -0.54 -14.72
C LEU A 149 0.70 0.58 -13.69
N PRO A 150 0.96 0.28 -12.41
CA PRO A 150 1.55 1.28 -11.52
C PRO A 150 2.89 1.76 -12.10
N GLU A 151 3.27 3.00 -11.83
CA GLU A 151 4.56 3.57 -12.22
C GLU A 151 5.63 3.24 -11.18
N THR A 152 5.26 3.24 -9.90
CA THR A 152 6.19 3.03 -8.79
C THR A 152 5.65 2.03 -7.78
N ILE A 153 6.53 1.12 -7.34
CA ILE A 153 6.33 0.27 -6.17
C ILE A 153 7.26 0.76 -5.05
N GLY A 154 6.69 1.30 -3.99
CA GLY A 154 7.43 1.78 -2.81
C GLY A 154 7.47 0.72 -1.71
N ILE A 155 8.64 0.17 -1.43
CA ILE A 155 8.85 -0.74 -0.30
C ILE A 155 9.37 0.07 0.88
N GLN A 156 8.50 0.31 1.86
CA GLN A 156 8.87 1.02 3.08
C GLN A 156 9.52 0.04 4.05
N ARG A 157 10.81 0.26 4.32
CA ARG A 157 11.55 -0.61 5.25
C ARG A 157 11.31 -0.15 6.68
N TYR A 158 11.24 -1.10 7.60
CA TYR A 158 11.28 -0.81 9.04
C TYR A 158 12.29 -1.71 9.75
N ALA A 159 12.86 -1.23 10.85
CA ALA A 159 13.82 -1.98 11.65
C ALA A 159 13.12 -3.17 12.34
N PRO A 160 13.51 -4.43 12.07
CA PRO A 160 12.75 -5.60 12.54
C PRO A 160 12.81 -5.85 14.06
N LYS A 161 13.65 -5.12 14.79
CA LYS A 161 13.76 -5.20 16.25
C LYS A 161 13.02 -4.08 16.97
N THR A 162 12.94 -2.90 16.37
CA THR A 162 12.42 -1.69 17.02
C THR A 162 11.13 -1.17 16.37
N GLY A 163 10.82 -1.61 15.16
CA GLY A 163 9.69 -1.11 14.37
C GLY A 163 9.88 0.30 13.80
N LEU A 164 11.05 0.92 14.02
CA LEU A 164 11.33 2.26 13.54
C LEU A 164 11.37 2.31 12.00
N PRO A 165 10.86 3.39 11.38
CA PRO A 165 10.99 3.60 9.95
C PRO A 165 12.45 3.53 9.50
N GLY A 166 12.68 2.85 8.39
CA GLY A 166 13.95 2.80 7.67
C GLY A 166 13.84 3.55 6.35
N LYS A 167 14.61 3.12 5.36
CA LYS A 167 14.57 3.70 4.00
C LYS A 167 13.36 3.21 3.21
N THR A 168 12.90 4.03 2.27
CA THR A 168 11.98 3.58 1.22
C THR A 168 12.79 3.16 0.00
N GLU A 169 12.55 1.96 -0.50
CA GLU A 169 13.13 1.47 -1.75
C GLU A 169 12.08 1.60 -2.85
N LEU A 170 12.45 2.23 -3.96
CA LEU A 170 11.57 2.44 -5.10
C LEU A 170 11.92 1.45 -6.20
N TYR A 171 10.90 0.80 -6.74
CA TYR A 171 11.03 -0.19 -7.80
C TYR A 171 10.07 0.13 -8.94
N SER A 172 10.47 -0.28 -10.14
CA SER A 172 9.60 -0.35 -11.30
C SER A 172 8.71 -1.60 -11.21
N PRO A 173 7.47 -1.60 -11.73
CA PRO A 173 6.69 -2.84 -11.87
C PRO A 173 7.45 -3.91 -12.67
N TYR A 174 8.32 -3.50 -13.60
CA TYR A 174 9.12 -4.40 -14.43
C TYR A 174 10.24 -5.12 -13.66
N ASP A 175 10.56 -4.68 -12.44
CA ASP A 175 11.48 -5.41 -11.55
C ASP A 175 10.83 -6.70 -11.01
N PHE A 176 9.50 -6.78 -11.05
CA PHE A 176 8.72 -7.92 -10.55
C PHE A 176 8.12 -8.75 -11.67
N LEU A 177 7.62 -8.10 -12.71
CA LEU A 177 6.98 -8.77 -13.84
C LEU A 177 8.01 -9.59 -14.64
N PRO A 178 7.57 -10.64 -15.34
CA PRO A 178 8.44 -11.36 -16.25
C PRO A 178 8.90 -10.44 -17.39
N LYS A 179 10.18 -10.56 -17.76
CA LYS A 179 10.72 -9.88 -18.93
C LYS A 179 10.11 -10.54 -20.17
N LYS A 180 9.38 -9.75 -20.97
CA LYS A 180 8.92 -10.17 -22.28
C LYS A 180 10.06 -10.19 -23.27
#